data_AF-A0A2A4XG43-F1
#
_entry.id   AF-A0A2A4XG43-F1
#
_cell.length_a   1.000
_cell.length_b   1.000
_cell.length_c   1.000
_cell.angle_alpha   90.00
_cell.angle_beta   90.00
_cell.angle_gamma   90.00
#
_symmetry.space_group_name_H-M   'P 1'
#
loop_
_entity.id
_entity.type
_entity.pdbx_description
1 polymer ?
#
loop_
_entity_poly.entity_id
_entity_poly.type
_entity_poly.pdbx_seq_one_letter_code
_entity_poly.pdbx_strand_id
1 'polypeptide(L)'
;SIKVLAPVEYSSEGKAVYRSLGGNSQNTNGHSILLRLDYGNSRILLTGDLNKKSQRLLLDEYTGERNEFQCDVAKGCHHGSDDVSFEFLQAMGAAATVISSGDNEGHAHPRPNIVSASAISGHMQIHNDELQTPLVYSTEISRSINIGTPNKLTLTDWVDENGDELELNDLSKAKVDYSVVKAGDLNPTKRSSTLSRRKIVDGIVYGLVNVRTNGNKILCAVLNEKKSKWEYQTFDSRF
;
A
#
# COMPACT_ATOMS: atom_id res chain seq x y z
N SER A 1 13.84 -12.99 14.96
CA SER A 1 13.14 -14.24 14.59
C SER A 1 11.95 -13.94 13.71
N ILE A 2 11.43 -14.93 12.98
CA ILE A 2 10.17 -14.83 12.24
C ILE A 2 9.22 -15.90 12.79
N LYS A 3 7.97 -15.53 13.07
CA LYS A 3 6.87 -16.45 13.36
C LYS A 3 5.83 -16.40 12.24
N VAL A 4 5.30 -17.56 11.88
CA VAL A 4 4.16 -17.72 10.98
C VAL A 4 2.92 -17.90 11.85
N LEU A 5 2.00 -16.94 11.82
CA LEU A 5 0.81 -16.93 12.67
C LEU A 5 -0.47 -17.39 11.93
N ALA A 6 -0.46 -17.33 10.59
CA ALA A 6 -1.57 -17.74 9.73
C ALA A 6 -1.02 -18.24 8.37
N PRO A 7 -1.78 -19.05 7.61
CA PRO A 7 -3.09 -19.62 7.97
C PRO A 7 -3.00 -20.64 9.13
N VAL A 8 -4.11 -20.82 9.87
CA VAL A 8 -4.20 -21.85 10.92
C VAL A 8 -4.52 -23.18 10.26
N GLU A 9 -3.61 -24.14 10.38
CA GLU A 9 -3.76 -25.50 9.85
C GLU A 9 -4.51 -26.39 10.85
N TYR A 10 -5.44 -27.19 10.33
CA TYR A 10 -6.17 -28.22 11.08
C TYR A 10 -5.88 -29.60 10.47
N SER A 11 -6.19 -30.65 11.24
CA SER A 11 -6.12 -32.03 10.74
C SER A 11 -7.52 -32.60 10.55
N SER A 12 -7.79 -33.13 9.35
CA SER A 12 -8.98 -33.92 9.05
C SER A 12 -8.58 -35.14 8.24
N GLU A 13 -8.96 -36.33 8.72
CA GLU A 13 -8.61 -37.61 8.08
C GLU A 13 -7.09 -37.78 7.82
N GLY A 14 -6.27 -37.26 8.72
CA GLY A 14 -4.80 -37.34 8.61
C GLY A 14 -4.19 -36.40 7.57
N LYS A 15 -4.95 -35.43 7.04
CA LYS A 15 -4.46 -34.42 6.11
C LYS A 15 -4.58 -33.02 6.71
N ALA A 16 -3.61 -32.18 6.38
CA ALA A 16 -3.66 -30.75 6.63
C ALA A 16 -4.82 -30.12 5.83
N VAL A 17 -5.69 -29.40 6.53
CA VAL A 17 -6.84 -28.69 5.96
C VAL A 17 -6.97 -27.30 6.56
N TYR A 18 -7.61 -26.40 5.81
CA TYR A 18 -7.93 -25.04 6.27
C TYR A 18 -9.44 -24.87 6.35
N ARG A 19 -9.92 -24.07 7.32
CA ARG A 19 -11.34 -23.69 7.36
C ARG A 19 -11.69 -22.90 6.11
N SER A 20 -12.84 -23.24 5.52
CA SER A 20 -13.43 -22.44 4.46
C SER A 20 -13.91 -21.10 5.02
N LEU A 21 -13.46 -20.01 4.39
CA LEU A 21 -13.87 -18.64 4.70
C LEU A 21 -14.92 -18.12 3.70
N GLY A 22 -15.30 -18.94 2.72
CA GLY A 22 -16.33 -18.64 1.73
C GLY A 22 -15.90 -19.01 0.32
N GLY A 23 -16.17 -18.13 -0.64
CA GLY A 23 -15.80 -18.34 -2.04
C GLY A 23 -14.28 -18.24 -2.29
N ASN A 24 -13.85 -18.62 -3.50
CA ASN A 24 -12.43 -18.68 -3.85
C ASN A 24 -11.65 -17.40 -3.52
N SER A 25 -12.15 -16.21 -3.89
CA SER A 25 -11.48 -14.94 -3.57
C SER A 25 -11.37 -14.68 -2.06
N GLN A 26 -12.39 -15.05 -1.28
CA GLN A 26 -12.35 -14.92 0.18
C GLN A 26 -11.33 -15.89 0.81
N ASN A 27 -11.18 -17.09 0.25
CA ASN A 27 -10.18 -18.06 0.71
C ASN A 27 -8.77 -17.63 0.31
N THR A 28 -8.54 -17.22 -0.94
CA THR A 28 -7.23 -16.73 -1.41
C THR A 28 -6.70 -15.62 -0.50
N ASN A 29 -7.52 -14.63 -0.21
CA ASN A 29 -7.13 -13.52 0.65
C ASN A 29 -7.07 -13.93 2.13
N GLY A 30 -8.06 -14.69 2.59
CA GLY A 30 -8.19 -15.09 3.99
C GLY A 30 -7.17 -16.14 4.46
N HIS A 31 -6.52 -16.84 3.52
CA HIS A 31 -5.39 -17.75 3.80
C HIS A 31 -4.03 -17.08 3.52
N SER A 32 -3.99 -15.74 3.48
CA SER A 32 -2.74 -14.98 3.46
C SER A 32 -1.83 -15.42 4.60
N ILE A 33 -0.53 -15.51 4.31
CA ILE A 33 0.49 -15.81 5.32
C ILE A 33 0.65 -14.58 6.22
N LEU A 34 0.32 -14.73 7.50
CA LEU A 34 0.55 -13.71 8.53
C LEU A 34 1.91 -13.94 9.16
N LEU A 35 2.83 -13.00 8.98
CA LEU A 35 4.18 -13.10 9.54
C LEU A 35 4.39 -12.05 10.64
N ARG A 36 5.00 -12.49 11.73
CA ARG A 36 5.57 -11.61 12.75
C ARG A 36 7.08 -11.67 12.69
N LEU A 37 7.71 -10.53 12.43
CA LEU A 37 9.16 -10.36 12.48
C LEU A 37 9.51 -9.68 13.80
N ASP A 38 10.31 -10.36 14.63
CA ASP A 38 10.92 -9.79 15.82
C ASP A 38 12.42 -9.52 15.53
N TYR A 39 12.86 -8.28 15.70
CA TYR A 39 14.26 -7.87 15.53
C TYR A 39 14.67 -6.95 16.67
N GLY A 40 15.57 -7.41 17.55
CA GLY A 40 15.75 -6.76 18.85
C GLY A 40 14.42 -6.71 19.61
N ASN A 41 14.06 -5.52 20.07
CA ASN A 41 12.78 -5.18 20.68
C ASN A 41 11.70 -4.87 19.64
N SER A 42 12.07 -4.62 18.37
CA SER A 42 11.12 -4.24 17.32
C SER A 42 10.28 -5.41 16.83
N ARG A 43 8.97 -5.20 16.78
CA ARG A 43 8.02 -6.17 16.22
C ARG A 43 7.26 -5.61 15.02
N ILE A 44 7.32 -6.32 13.91
CA ILE A 44 6.67 -5.97 12.64
C ILE A 44 5.69 -7.07 12.25
N LEU A 45 4.46 -6.71 11.92
CA LEU A 45 3.42 -7.63 11.47
C LEU A 45 3.11 -7.43 9.98
N LEU A 46 3.28 -8.49 9.19
CA LEU A 46 2.98 -8.51 7.76
C LEU A 46 1.71 -9.34 7.54
N THR A 47 0.59 -8.66 7.30
CA THR A 47 -0.74 -9.28 7.35
C THR A 47 -1.23 -9.83 6.01
N GLY A 48 -0.50 -9.62 4.92
CA GLY A 48 -1.01 -9.90 3.59
C GLY A 48 -2.40 -9.27 3.37
N ASP A 49 -3.29 -10.03 2.76
CA ASP A 49 -4.63 -9.58 2.38
C ASP A 49 -5.72 -10.24 3.22
N LEU A 50 -5.38 -10.59 4.47
CA LEU A 50 -6.34 -11.13 5.43
C LEU A 50 -7.62 -10.28 5.44
N ASN A 51 -8.76 -10.96 5.30
CA ASN A 51 -10.09 -10.37 5.36
C ASN A 51 -10.73 -10.52 6.74
N LYS A 52 -11.84 -9.82 6.98
CA LYS A 52 -12.58 -9.81 8.26
C LYS A 52 -12.87 -11.21 8.81
N LYS A 53 -13.21 -12.17 7.95
CA LYS A 53 -13.49 -13.56 8.38
C LYS A 53 -12.23 -14.25 8.88
N SER A 54 -11.13 -14.17 8.13
CA SER A 54 -9.84 -14.73 8.56
C SER A 54 -9.31 -14.08 9.84
N GLN A 55 -9.48 -12.78 10.00
CA GLN A 55 -9.06 -12.05 11.19
C GLN A 55 -9.85 -12.44 12.43
N ARG A 56 -11.17 -12.63 12.30
CA ARG A 56 -12.00 -13.17 13.39
C ARG A 56 -11.58 -14.58 13.77
N LEU A 57 -11.35 -15.45 12.77
CA LEU A 57 -10.83 -16.79 13.02
C LEU A 57 -9.51 -16.74 13.81
N LEU A 58 -8.58 -15.87 13.43
CA LEU A 58 -7.31 -15.70 14.14
C LEU A 58 -7.50 -15.19 15.58
N LEU A 59 -8.43 -14.26 15.82
CA LEU A 59 -8.75 -13.79 17.16
C LEU A 59 -9.33 -14.89 18.07
N ASP A 60 -10.05 -15.85 17.47
CA ASP A 60 -10.62 -17.01 18.17
C ASP A 60 -9.56 -18.08 18.44
N GLU A 61 -8.74 -18.43 17.44
CA GLU A 61 -7.69 -19.45 17.57
C GLU A 61 -6.57 -19.02 18.53
N TYR A 62 -6.28 -17.71 18.62
CA TYR A 62 -5.32 -17.15 19.59
C TYR A 62 -6.00 -16.61 20.85
N THR A 63 -7.12 -17.21 21.27
CA THR A 63 -7.76 -16.86 22.54
C THR A 63 -6.77 -17.08 23.70
N GLY A 64 -6.46 -16.01 24.43
CA GLY A 64 -5.45 -16.01 25.50
C GLY A 64 -4.03 -15.64 25.06
N GLU A 65 -3.76 -15.62 23.75
CA GLU A 65 -2.44 -15.34 23.15
C GLU A 65 -2.50 -14.18 22.13
N ARG A 66 -3.51 -13.30 22.24
CA ARG A 66 -3.71 -12.17 21.30
C ARG A 66 -2.54 -11.17 21.30
N ASN A 67 -1.66 -11.21 22.30
CA ASN A 67 -0.41 -10.46 22.33
C ASN A 67 0.57 -10.87 21.21
N GLU A 68 0.36 -12.03 20.57
CA GLU A 68 1.12 -12.42 19.38
C GLU A 68 0.89 -11.47 18.19
N PHE A 69 -0.27 -10.80 18.13
CA PHE A 69 -0.61 -9.82 17.08
C PHE A 69 -0.11 -8.41 17.37
N GLN A 70 0.17 -8.07 18.63
CA GLN A 70 0.65 -6.74 18.98
C GLN A 70 1.95 -6.45 18.26
N CYS A 71 2.11 -5.24 17.71
CA CYS A 71 3.32 -4.87 16.96
C CYS A 71 3.64 -3.38 17.07
N ASP A 72 4.85 -3.01 16.67
CA ASP A 72 5.23 -1.61 16.46
C ASP A 72 4.80 -1.14 15.08
N VAL A 73 5.03 -1.97 14.05
CA VAL A 73 4.68 -1.66 12.66
C VAL A 73 3.79 -2.75 12.08
N ALA A 74 2.65 -2.38 11.50
CA ALA A 74 1.80 -3.28 10.74
C ALA A 74 1.81 -2.90 9.25
N LYS A 75 1.89 -3.88 8.35
CA LYS A 75 1.34 -3.73 6.99
C LYS A 75 -0.19 -3.73 7.12
N GLY A 76 -0.86 -2.73 6.56
CA GLY A 76 -2.32 -2.67 6.56
C GLY A 76 -2.91 -3.86 5.80
N CYS A 77 -3.97 -4.47 6.35
CA CYS A 77 -4.66 -5.59 5.71
C CYS A 77 -5.21 -5.19 4.34
N HIS A 78 -4.98 -6.04 3.33
CA HIS A 78 -5.68 -6.01 2.05
C HIS A 78 -5.77 -4.60 1.43
N HIS A 79 -4.61 -3.95 1.31
CA HIS A 79 -4.45 -2.60 0.73
C HIS A 79 -5.25 -1.48 1.44
N GLY A 80 -5.83 -1.74 2.62
CA GLY A 80 -6.73 -0.80 3.30
C GLY A 80 -8.21 -0.98 2.94
N SER A 81 -8.61 -2.20 2.60
CA SER A 81 -10.00 -2.60 2.37
C SER A 81 -10.87 -2.52 3.63
N ASP A 82 -12.16 -2.21 3.46
CA ASP A 82 -13.16 -2.20 4.54
C ASP A 82 -13.63 -3.62 4.96
N ASP A 83 -13.14 -4.65 4.27
CA ASP A 83 -13.25 -6.05 4.68
C ASP A 83 -12.22 -6.41 5.77
N VAL A 84 -12.26 -5.65 6.87
CA VAL A 84 -11.37 -5.78 8.04
C VAL A 84 -12.15 -5.75 9.35
N SER A 85 -11.67 -6.48 10.35
CA SER A 85 -12.19 -6.54 11.72
C SER A 85 -11.54 -5.47 12.57
N PHE A 86 -12.35 -4.58 13.15
CA PHE A 86 -11.85 -3.53 14.06
C PHE A 86 -11.17 -4.12 15.30
N GLU A 87 -11.70 -5.22 15.85
CA GLU A 87 -11.07 -5.92 16.98
C GLU A 87 -9.67 -6.45 16.65
N PHE A 88 -9.43 -6.83 15.39
CA PHE A 88 -8.10 -7.25 14.95
C PHE A 88 -7.15 -6.07 14.83
N LEU A 89 -7.64 -4.92 14.34
CA LEU A 89 -6.86 -3.66 14.35
C LEU A 89 -6.48 -3.25 15.78
N GLN A 90 -7.39 -3.41 16.75
CA GLN A 90 -7.11 -3.18 18.16
C GLN A 90 -6.11 -4.19 18.73
N ALA A 91 -6.23 -5.48 18.38
CA ALA A 91 -5.29 -6.51 18.81
C ALA A 91 -3.86 -6.25 18.30
N MET A 92 -3.72 -5.69 17.09
CA MET A 92 -2.43 -5.27 16.56
C MET A 92 -1.84 -4.09 17.35
N GLY A 93 -2.67 -3.11 17.75
CA GLY A 93 -2.23 -1.96 18.54
C GLY A 93 -0.98 -1.28 17.98
N ALA A 94 -0.90 -1.16 16.66
CA ALA A 94 0.32 -0.73 15.95
C ALA A 94 0.65 0.74 16.25
N ALA A 95 1.94 1.05 16.41
CA ALA A 95 2.41 2.44 16.50
C ALA A 95 2.50 3.08 15.12
N ALA A 96 2.79 2.30 14.08
CA ALA A 96 2.69 2.71 12.68
C ALA A 96 1.99 1.65 11.82
N THR A 97 1.03 2.08 11.01
CA THR A 97 0.38 1.24 9.99
C THR A 97 0.79 1.74 8.61
N VAL A 98 1.36 0.85 7.79
CA VAL A 98 1.74 1.14 6.41
C VAL A 98 0.74 0.47 5.47
N ILE A 99 -0.10 1.27 4.83
CA ILE A 99 -1.10 0.80 3.88
C ILE A 99 -0.51 0.84 2.47
N SER A 100 -0.10 -0.32 1.98
CA SER A 100 0.39 -0.51 0.61
C SER A 100 -0.79 -0.59 -0.35
N SER A 101 -1.23 0.55 -0.89
CA SER A 101 -2.32 0.68 -1.88
C SER A 101 -1.80 1.17 -3.23
N GLY A 102 -2.58 0.97 -4.30
CA GLY A 102 -2.19 1.28 -5.68
C GLY A 102 -3.30 1.96 -6.52
N ASP A 103 -2.92 2.95 -7.31
CA ASP A 103 -3.76 3.77 -8.21
C ASP A 103 -4.35 3.00 -9.41
N ASN A 104 -3.99 1.72 -9.53
CA ASN A 104 -4.40 0.85 -10.64
C ASN A 104 -5.26 -0.34 -10.16
N GLU A 105 -5.65 -0.36 -8.89
CA GLU A 105 -6.57 -1.34 -8.35
C GLU A 105 -8.01 -0.95 -8.72
N GLY A 106 -8.88 -1.92 -9.05
CA GLY A 106 -10.30 -1.69 -9.31
C GLY A 106 -11.10 -1.25 -8.08
N HIS A 107 -10.41 -0.93 -6.98
CA HIS A 107 -10.95 -0.65 -5.66
C HIS A 107 -10.40 0.68 -5.15
N ALA A 108 -11.25 1.49 -4.54
CA ALA A 108 -10.85 2.77 -3.95
C ALA A 108 -10.17 2.55 -2.60
N HIS A 109 -8.91 2.10 -2.63
CA HIS A 109 -8.08 1.81 -1.46
C HIS A 109 -6.96 2.86 -1.30
N PRO A 110 -6.61 3.25 -0.06
CA PRO A 110 -7.21 2.82 1.19
C PRO A 110 -8.60 3.43 1.39
N ARG A 111 -9.50 2.71 2.06
CA ARG A 111 -10.83 3.24 2.37
C ARG A 111 -10.70 4.28 3.50
N PRO A 112 -11.40 5.43 3.44
CA PRO A 112 -11.27 6.48 4.46
C PRO A 112 -11.57 5.98 5.88
N ASN A 113 -12.57 5.12 6.04
CA ASN A 113 -12.90 4.52 7.33
C ASN A 113 -11.77 3.65 7.90
N ILE A 114 -10.91 3.08 7.05
CA ILE A 114 -9.79 2.23 7.48
C ILE A 114 -8.55 3.03 7.83
N VAL A 115 -8.32 4.16 7.15
CA VAL A 115 -7.33 5.15 7.58
C VAL A 115 -7.69 5.63 9.00
N SER A 116 -8.94 6.03 9.22
CA SER A 116 -9.41 6.45 10.56
C SER A 116 -9.38 5.32 11.59
N ALA A 117 -9.83 4.12 11.22
CA ALA A 117 -9.82 2.96 12.12
C ALA A 117 -8.39 2.63 12.59
N SER A 118 -7.42 2.65 11.68
CA SER A 118 -6.00 2.42 12.00
C SER A 118 -5.45 3.45 12.98
N ALA A 119 -5.87 4.71 12.84
CA ALA A 119 -5.46 5.79 13.74
C ALA A 119 -6.07 5.66 15.14
N ILE A 120 -7.34 5.24 15.27
CA ILE A 120 -8.00 5.15 16.58
C ILE A 120 -7.76 3.81 17.31
N SER A 121 -7.38 2.75 16.58
CA SER A 121 -7.08 1.44 17.17
C SER A 121 -5.59 1.23 17.45
N GLY A 122 -4.73 2.12 16.94
CA GLY A 122 -3.28 2.04 17.10
C GLY A 122 -2.80 2.42 18.50
N HIS A 123 -1.50 2.32 18.71
CA HIS A 123 -0.89 2.71 19.98
C HIS A 123 -0.76 4.22 20.13
N MET A 124 -1.45 4.76 21.14
CA MET A 124 -1.31 6.14 21.58
C MET A 124 -0.48 6.20 22.87
N GLN A 125 0.31 7.25 23.00
CA GLN A 125 1.01 7.60 24.24
C GLN A 125 0.90 9.11 24.49
N ILE A 126 0.75 9.51 25.74
CA ILE A 126 0.85 10.92 26.14
C ILE A 126 2.13 11.07 26.96
N HIS A 127 2.99 12.00 26.58
CA HIS A 127 4.22 12.32 27.29
C HIS A 127 4.40 13.83 27.36
N ASN A 128 4.56 14.39 28.57
CA ASN A 128 4.69 15.83 28.80
C ASN A 128 3.58 16.68 28.12
N ASP A 129 2.33 16.22 28.22
CA ASP A 129 1.16 16.86 27.58
C ASP A 129 1.19 16.86 26.03
N GLU A 130 2.08 16.06 25.43
CA GLU A 130 2.13 15.83 23.99
C GLU A 130 1.55 14.45 23.66
N LEU A 131 0.57 14.42 22.76
CA LEU A 131 0.00 13.18 22.24
C LEU A 131 0.88 12.64 21.11
N GLN A 132 1.50 11.50 21.34
CA GLN A 132 2.09 10.67 20.30
C GLN A 132 1.00 9.77 19.71
N THR A 133 0.53 10.16 18.53
CA THR A 133 -0.51 9.43 17.79
C THR A 133 0.05 8.23 17.03
N PRO A 134 -0.76 7.19 16.78
CA PRO A 134 -0.47 6.19 15.76
C PRO A 134 -0.23 6.86 14.41
N LEU A 135 0.80 6.40 13.71
CA LEU A 135 1.13 6.90 12.38
C LEU A 135 0.44 6.03 11.35
N VAL A 136 -0.20 6.67 10.37
CA VAL A 136 -0.82 5.96 9.24
C VAL A 136 -0.18 6.46 7.96
N TYR A 137 0.60 5.61 7.33
CA TYR A 137 1.22 5.87 6.03
C TYR A 137 0.42 5.15 4.95
N SER A 138 0.31 5.76 3.78
CA SER A 138 -0.22 5.11 2.59
C SER A 138 0.65 5.46 1.39
N THR A 139 0.95 4.45 0.57
CA THR A 139 1.68 4.63 -0.68
C THR A 139 0.91 5.53 -1.64
N GLU A 140 -0.42 5.40 -1.73
CA GLU A 140 -1.23 6.30 -2.58
C GLU A 140 -1.28 7.74 -2.05
N ILE A 141 -1.42 7.93 -0.74
CA ILE A 141 -1.41 9.29 -0.16
C ILE A 141 -0.03 9.96 -0.33
N SER A 142 1.04 9.18 -0.32
CA SER A 142 2.42 9.67 -0.47
C SER A 142 2.85 9.85 -1.94
N ARG A 143 1.98 9.50 -2.89
CA ARG A 143 2.28 9.60 -4.32
C ARG A 143 1.84 10.97 -4.84
N SER A 144 2.61 11.48 -5.80
CA SER A 144 2.25 12.69 -6.54
C SER A 144 2.66 12.60 -7.99
N ILE A 145 1.86 13.24 -8.83
CA ILE A 145 2.05 13.30 -10.27
C ILE A 145 1.86 14.74 -10.75
N ASN A 146 2.83 15.22 -11.51
CA ASN A 146 2.69 16.47 -12.24
C ASN A 146 2.14 16.14 -13.63
N ILE A 147 0.98 16.73 -13.95
CA ILE A 147 0.31 16.48 -15.22
C ILE A 147 0.28 17.73 -16.07
N GLY A 148 0.87 17.65 -17.27
CA GLY A 148 0.78 18.64 -18.33
C GLY A 148 -0.24 18.28 -19.42
N THR A 149 -0.64 19.28 -20.19
CA THR A 149 -1.32 19.09 -21.48
C THR A 149 -0.32 19.38 -22.59
N PRO A 150 -0.22 18.52 -23.63
CA PRO A 150 0.63 18.82 -24.78
C PRO A 150 0.07 20.02 -25.54
N ASN A 151 0.92 20.99 -25.85
CA ASN A 151 0.53 22.21 -26.56
C ASN A 151 1.05 22.26 -27.99
N LYS A 152 2.24 21.69 -28.25
CA LYS A 152 2.91 21.70 -29.54
C LYS A 152 3.75 20.42 -29.68
N LEU A 153 3.87 19.92 -30.90
CA LEU A 153 4.78 18.83 -31.26
C LEU A 153 5.76 19.37 -32.31
N THR A 154 7.05 19.18 -32.07
CA THR A 154 8.14 19.55 -33.00
C THR A 154 8.89 18.29 -33.39
N LEU A 155 9.14 18.10 -34.69
CA LEU A 155 9.92 16.99 -35.23
C LEU A 155 11.32 17.50 -35.59
N THR A 156 12.27 17.34 -34.67
CA THR A 156 13.60 17.98 -34.77
C THR A 156 14.48 17.43 -35.90
N ASP A 157 14.27 16.18 -36.31
CA ASP A 157 15.07 15.54 -37.38
C ASP A 157 14.36 15.56 -38.74
N TRP A 158 13.17 16.17 -38.81
CA TRP A 158 12.34 16.21 -40.01
C TRP A 158 12.06 17.66 -40.34
N VAL A 159 12.68 18.11 -41.42
CA VAL A 159 12.53 19.49 -41.90
C VAL A 159 11.61 19.55 -43.10
N ASP A 160 11.00 20.70 -43.32
CA ASP A 160 10.24 20.98 -44.54
C ASP A 160 11.16 21.20 -45.76
N GLU A 161 10.57 21.54 -46.90
CA GLU A 161 11.29 21.83 -48.14
C GLU A 161 12.24 23.04 -48.05
N ASN A 162 12.08 23.90 -47.04
CA ASN A 162 12.91 25.07 -46.77
C ASN A 162 14.01 24.78 -45.74
N GLY A 163 14.00 23.60 -45.12
CA GLY A 163 14.95 23.22 -44.08
C GLY A 163 14.52 23.63 -42.66
N ASP A 164 13.27 24.07 -42.47
CA ASP A 164 12.74 24.45 -41.16
C ASP A 164 12.14 23.24 -40.42
N GLU A 165 12.20 23.23 -39.08
CA GLU A 165 11.62 22.16 -38.26
C GLU A 165 10.11 22.02 -38.51
N LEU A 166 9.63 20.78 -38.64
CA LEU A 166 8.20 20.53 -38.76
C LEU A 166 7.51 20.66 -37.40
N GLU A 167 6.58 21.61 -37.33
CA GLU A 167 5.81 21.91 -36.12
C GLU A 167 4.32 21.63 -36.32
N LEU A 168 3.71 20.97 -35.34
CA LEU A 168 2.26 20.81 -35.25
C LEU A 168 1.71 21.51 -34.01
N ASN A 169 1.01 22.61 -34.24
CA ASN A 169 0.31 23.38 -33.20
C ASN A 169 -1.11 22.87 -32.95
N ASP A 170 -1.76 22.26 -33.97
CA ASP A 170 -3.07 21.65 -33.83
C ASP A 170 -2.96 20.15 -33.56
N LEU A 171 -2.77 19.82 -32.28
CA LEU A 171 -2.59 18.43 -31.83
C LEU A 171 -3.87 17.57 -31.90
N SER A 172 -5.01 18.13 -32.34
CA SER A 172 -6.20 17.33 -32.66
C SER A 172 -6.00 16.48 -33.92
N LYS A 173 -5.06 16.88 -34.78
CA LYS A 173 -4.70 16.19 -36.03
C LYS A 173 -3.62 15.13 -35.86
N ALA A 174 -2.93 15.10 -34.72
CA ALA A 174 -1.98 14.04 -34.38
C ALA A 174 -2.67 12.91 -33.63
N LYS A 175 -2.42 11.66 -34.07
CA LYS A 175 -2.75 10.46 -33.30
C LYS A 175 -1.49 9.91 -32.64
N VAL A 176 -1.69 9.31 -31.47
CA VAL A 176 -0.68 8.50 -30.79
C VAL A 176 -1.27 7.12 -30.52
N ASP A 177 -0.49 6.11 -30.92
CA ASP A 177 -0.77 4.71 -30.62
C ASP A 177 0.11 4.28 -29.45
N TYR A 178 -0.48 3.61 -28.47
CA TYR A 178 0.20 3.23 -27.24
C TYR A 178 -0.38 1.96 -26.64
N SER A 179 0.39 1.30 -25.80
CA SER A 179 0.03 0.07 -25.11
C SER A 179 -0.17 0.35 -23.63
N VAL A 180 -1.21 -0.23 -23.02
CA VAL A 180 -1.48 -0.13 -21.58
C VAL A 180 -1.61 -1.52 -20.98
N VAL A 181 -0.92 -1.77 -19.88
CA VAL A 181 -1.09 -2.96 -19.03
C VAL A 181 -1.84 -2.51 -17.77
N LYS A 182 -3.04 -3.03 -17.54
CA LYS A 182 -3.76 -2.74 -16.28
C LYS A 182 -3.22 -3.65 -15.17
N ALA A 183 -3.49 -3.31 -13.92
CA ALA A 183 -3.15 -4.19 -12.80
C ALA A 183 -3.87 -5.54 -12.98
N GLY A 184 -3.12 -6.63 -12.89
CA GLY A 184 -3.63 -7.98 -13.11
C GLY A 184 -3.63 -8.47 -14.56
N ASP A 185 -3.35 -7.62 -15.55
CA ASP A 185 -3.23 -8.04 -16.95
C ASP A 185 -1.83 -8.63 -17.22
N LEU A 186 -1.78 -9.80 -17.86
CA LEU A 186 -0.52 -10.40 -18.32
C LEU A 186 0.00 -9.77 -19.62
N ASN A 187 -0.90 -9.21 -20.44
CA ASN A 187 -0.59 -8.70 -21.77
C ASN A 187 -1.11 -7.26 -21.94
N PRO A 188 -0.39 -6.40 -22.68
CA PRO A 188 -0.82 -5.05 -22.97
C PRO A 188 -2.00 -4.99 -23.94
N THR A 189 -2.89 -4.03 -23.72
CA THR A 189 -3.94 -3.64 -24.69
C THR A 189 -3.46 -2.46 -25.53
N LYS A 190 -3.48 -2.60 -26.86
CA LYS A 190 -3.20 -1.50 -27.80
C LYS A 190 -4.35 -0.49 -27.84
N ARG A 191 -4.03 0.80 -27.87
CA ARG A 191 -4.98 1.91 -27.92
C ARG A 191 -4.49 2.97 -28.89
N SER A 192 -5.42 3.74 -29.44
CA SER A 192 -5.16 4.88 -30.32
C SER A 192 -5.98 6.07 -29.86
N SER A 193 -5.40 7.27 -29.84
CA SER A 193 -6.13 8.50 -29.52
C SER A 193 -5.45 9.75 -30.06
N THR A 194 -6.17 10.88 -30.08
CA THR A 194 -5.58 12.15 -30.48
C THR A 194 -4.63 12.67 -29.40
N LEU A 195 -3.52 13.27 -29.80
CA LEU A 195 -2.48 13.75 -28.88
C LEU A 195 -3.02 14.86 -27.97
N SER A 196 -3.90 15.74 -28.49
CA SER A 196 -4.58 16.78 -27.71
C SER A 196 -5.42 16.27 -26.53
N ARG A 197 -5.87 15.00 -26.55
CA ARG A 197 -6.65 14.39 -25.48
C ARG A 197 -5.80 13.63 -24.48
N ARG A 198 -4.49 13.55 -24.70
CA ARG A 198 -3.56 12.90 -23.79
C ARG A 198 -3.02 13.90 -22.77
N LYS A 199 -2.58 13.35 -21.65
CA LYS A 199 -1.91 14.05 -20.58
C LYS A 199 -0.46 13.59 -20.57
N ILE A 200 0.46 14.53 -20.37
CA ILE A 200 1.89 14.23 -20.19
C ILE A 200 2.13 14.15 -18.70
N VAL A 201 2.77 13.08 -18.26
CA VAL A 201 3.29 13.01 -16.91
C VAL A 201 4.67 13.67 -16.94
N ASP A 202 4.75 14.86 -16.36
CA ASP A 202 5.97 15.69 -16.28
C ASP A 202 6.92 15.18 -15.19
N GLY A 203 6.34 14.68 -14.09
CA GLY A 203 7.09 14.09 -12.99
C GLY A 203 6.24 13.11 -12.20
N ILE A 204 6.89 12.08 -11.66
CA ILE A 204 6.29 11.09 -10.77
C ILE A 204 7.12 11.04 -9.50
N VAL A 205 6.48 11.31 -8.37
CA VAL A 205 6.99 10.90 -7.07
C VAL A 205 6.30 9.61 -6.70
N TYR A 206 7.06 8.52 -6.75
CA TYR A 206 6.55 7.22 -6.35
C TYR A 206 6.24 7.26 -4.86
N GLY A 207 5.02 6.87 -4.49
CA GLY A 207 4.56 6.84 -3.11
C GLY A 207 5.23 5.75 -2.29
N LEU A 208 6.50 5.97 -1.94
CA LEU A 208 7.32 5.02 -1.21
C LEU A 208 7.32 5.36 0.28
N VAL A 209 7.00 4.35 1.11
CA VAL A 209 7.13 4.42 2.56
C VAL A 209 8.30 3.52 2.98
N ASN A 210 9.35 4.11 3.55
CA ASN A 210 10.49 3.38 4.09
C ASN A 210 10.29 3.13 5.58
N VAL A 211 10.44 1.88 6.01
CA VAL A 211 10.51 1.53 7.44
C VAL A 211 11.88 0.93 7.71
N ARG A 212 12.57 1.45 8.73
CA ARG A 212 13.89 0.99 9.17
C ARG A 212 13.92 0.84 10.67
N THR A 213 14.71 -0.09 11.18
CA THR A 213 14.92 -0.28 12.61
C THR A 213 16.32 -0.80 12.91
N ASN A 214 16.87 -0.42 14.06
CA ASN A 214 18.09 -1.02 14.64
C ASN A 214 17.77 -2.03 15.76
N GLY A 215 16.49 -2.35 15.94
CA GLY A 215 15.97 -3.23 16.96
C GLY A 215 15.42 -2.52 18.19
N ASN A 216 15.76 -1.26 18.44
CA ASN A 216 15.23 -0.48 19.57
C ASN A 216 14.44 0.76 19.13
N LYS A 217 14.85 1.35 18.01
CA LYS A 217 14.22 2.55 17.44
C LYS A 217 13.79 2.28 16.01
N ILE A 218 12.59 2.75 15.68
CA ILE A 218 11.99 2.61 14.37
C ILE A 218 11.95 3.98 13.70
N LEU A 219 12.20 4.00 12.40
CA LEU A 219 12.13 5.17 11.53
C LEU A 219 11.17 4.86 10.37
N CYS A 220 10.17 5.71 10.19
CA CYS A 220 9.27 5.69 9.04
C CYS A 220 9.51 6.95 8.20
N ALA A 221 9.69 6.82 6.88
CA ALA A 221 10.02 7.95 6.01
C ALA A 221 9.29 7.94 4.66
N VAL A 222 8.95 9.13 4.18
CA VAL A 222 8.38 9.41 2.85
C VAL A 222 9.19 10.49 2.15
N LEU A 223 9.17 10.52 0.82
CA LEU A 223 9.93 11.52 0.05
C LEU A 223 9.15 12.84 -0.03
N ASN A 224 9.74 13.94 0.45
CA ASN A 224 9.19 15.28 0.23
C ASN A 224 9.49 15.75 -1.20
N GLU A 225 8.43 16.03 -1.95
CA GLU A 225 8.44 16.38 -3.37
C GLU A 225 9.19 17.68 -3.65
N LYS A 226 8.93 18.72 -2.84
CA LYS A 226 9.47 20.07 -3.06
C LYS A 226 10.95 20.17 -2.71
N LYS A 227 11.39 19.43 -1.69
CA LYS A 227 12.75 19.52 -1.14
C LYS A 227 13.69 18.45 -1.66
N SER A 228 13.18 17.43 -2.34
CA SER A 228 13.91 16.21 -2.72
C SER A 228 14.66 15.57 -1.53
N LYS A 229 14.00 15.58 -0.36
CA LYS A 229 14.55 15.07 0.91
C LYS A 229 13.55 14.14 1.57
N TRP A 230 14.06 13.17 2.32
CA TRP A 230 13.23 12.29 3.16
C TRP A 230 12.68 13.05 4.36
N GLU A 231 11.36 13.07 4.51
CA GLU A 231 10.70 13.42 5.75
C GLU A 231 10.44 12.14 6.53
N TYR A 232 10.79 12.14 7.81
CA TYR A 232 10.74 10.94 8.61
C TYR A 232 10.27 11.24 10.03
N GLN A 233 9.68 10.23 10.64
CA GLN A 233 9.39 10.20 12.06
C GLN A 233 10.08 9.00 12.69
N THR A 234 10.48 9.14 13.95
CA THR A 234 11.09 8.06 14.71
C THR A 234 10.37 7.87 16.03
N PHE A 235 10.28 6.62 16.47
CA PHE A 235 9.74 6.26 17.78
C PHE A 235 10.47 5.04 18.33
N ASP A 236 10.46 4.92 19.66
CA ASP A 236 11.07 3.77 20.34
C ASP A 236 10.13 2.56 20.25
N SER A 237 10.73 1.39 20.10
CA SER A 237 10.04 0.11 20.09
C SER A 237 9.64 -0.30 21.50
N ARG A 238 8.56 -1.09 21.61
CA ARG A 238 7.86 -1.33 22.88
C ARG A 238 7.82 -2.79 23.33
N PHE A 239 8.53 -3.70 22.65
CA PHE A 239 8.52 -5.15 22.97
C PHE A 239 9.84 -5.67 23.52
#